data_AF-A0A430RPK4-F1
#
_entry.id   AF-A0A430RPK4-F1
#
_cell.length_a   1.000
_cell.length_b   1.000
_cell.length_c   1.000
_cell.angle_alpha   90.00
_cell.angle_beta   90.00
_cell.angle_gamma   90.00
#
_symmetry.space_group_name_H-M   'P 1'
#
loop_
_entity.id
_entity.type
_entity.pdbx_description
1 polymer ?
#
loop_
_entity_poly.entity_id
_entity_poly.type
_entity_poly.pdbx_seq_one_letter_code
_entity_poly.pdbx_strand_id
1 'polypeptide(L)'
;PRTLQRLPEVEAQSPVFREGPFSLQAGFVLGRYLAETNPLNRSTRALGPYAEAGRALLSHSESLSLSPWPGATFRAENRFRGFYYTTQNPDGERERQVDWTTSASLRQSLGGFSVEVGYARSVQEGETPFRFDALPQRRSHQATLALGFQERPLSLSLKAGRNLEEERYLPLEAQVLLQDQGYSLTVGHKRGLEGEGPLETRLEAGFTPYPLSLKASLRFDHQKALFDPLLLQAGYALPGGSLNLTHRHDLNGKGALTTDLTYALREGVTAYTLQGRRDWEVDTLALQGQAILGPESLSLRTTLDPKALGYALGYRFGAVPGPLLDLELSGRYQEGFRATNLRLGLTQALPEVGFRLNANLHLPEVEDKDIYLKDATFSGGMELWKPVPADEAGEGAIPGLSLSGSLTYTRRPQTPEGYGLALRSFGPTLTFLGRENTKLHLAALLTQNLPGEPLKPRFILVLDRCCWAMRFTLDAAKGSVGLAFLYGGQAAGLLLSEEGVKLGGGR
;
A
#
# COMPACT_ATOMS: atom_id res chain seq x y z
N PRO A 1 16.58 11.07 24.92
CA PRO A 1 17.12 10.32 23.75
C PRO A 1 15.95 9.62 23.05
N ARG A 2 15.58 9.99 21.81
CA ARG A 2 14.37 9.45 21.16
C ARG A 2 14.47 7.96 20.75
N THR A 3 15.58 7.29 21.05
CA THR A 3 15.91 5.94 20.58
C THR A 3 16.45 5.09 21.72
N LEU A 4 15.96 3.85 21.83
CA LEU A 4 16.43 2.81 22.75
C LEU A 4 17.96 2.71 22.71
N GLN A 5 18.61 2.87 23.87
CA GLN A 5 20.04 2.62 24.03
C GLN A 5 20.23 1.29 24.75
N ARG A 6 20.91 0.35 24.08
CA ARG A 6 21.36 -0.91 24.67
C ARG A 6 22.81 -0.74 25.10
N LEU A 7 23.07 -0.85 26.39
CA LEU A 7 24.36 -0.64 27.03
C LEU A 7 24.75 -1.96 27.71
N PRO A 8 26.02 -2.37 27.58
CA PRO A 8 26.42 -3.71 27.15
C PRO A 8 25.38 -4.83 27.36
N GLU A 9 25.02 -5.52 26.28
CA GLU A 9 24.10 -6.65 26.28
C GLU A 9 24.89 -7.96 26.11
N VAL A 10 24.69 -8.90 27.03
CA VAL A 10 25.20 -10.27 26.95
C VAL A 10 24.04 -11.17 26.60
N GLU A 11 24.16 -11.86 25.47
CA GLU A 11 23.21 -12.87 25.02
C GLU A 11 23.87 -14.24 25.04
N ALA A 12 23.19 -15.20 25.66
CA ALA A 12 23.56 -16.59 25.68
C ALA A 12 22.36 -17.43 25.25
N GLN A 13 22.52 -18.27 24.24
CA GLN A 13 21.50 -19.19 23.79
C GLN A 13 22.06 -20.60 23.81
N SER A 14 21.32 -21.54 24.41
CA SER A 14 21.70 -22.95 24.36
C SER A 14 21.49 -23.50 22.94
N PRO A 15 22.30 -24.47 22.50
CA PRO A 15 21.88 -25.33 21.41
C PRO A 15 20.55 -26.02 21.80
N VAL A 16 19.83 -26.52 20.80
CA VAL A 16 18.62 -27.31 21.06
C VAL A 16 19.06 -28.63 21.71
N PHE A 17 18.78 -28.79 23.00
CA PHE A 17 18.93 -30.05 23.70
C PHE A 17 17.81 -30.99 23.24
N ARG A 18 18.16 -32.23 22.88
CA ARG A 18 17.20 -33.25 22.47
C ARG A 18 17.47 -34.52 23.26
N GLU A 19 16.46 -35.00 23.98
CA GLU A 19 16.48 -36.27 24.68
C GLU A 19 15.29 -37.10 24.21
N GLY A 20 15.55 -37.93 23.20
CA GLY A 20 14.50 -38.68 22.49
C GLY A 20 13.40 -37.74 21.93
N PRO A 21 12.14 -37.91 22.37
CA PRO A 21 10.99 -37.14 21.90
C PRO A 21 10.86 -35.75 22.55
N PHE A 22 11.68 -35.45 23.56
CA PHE A 22 11.73 -34.15 24.24
C PHE A 22 12.80 -33.26 23.62
N SER A 23 12.49 -31.98 23.45
CA SER A 23 13.48 -30.97 23.11
C SER A 23 13.31 -29.70 23.94
N LEU A 24 14.45 -29.11 24.33
CA LEU A 24 14.55 -27.89 25.10
C LEU A 24 15.50 -26.91 24.40
N GLN A 25 15.10 -25.65 24.32
CA GLN A 25 15.97 -24.56 23.94
C GLN A 25 15.81 -23.44 24.96
N ALA A 26 16.92 -22.97 25.54
CA ALA A 26 16.94 -21.89 26.51
C ALA A 26 17.75 -20.71 25.99
N GLY A 27 17.37 -19.51 26.42
CA GLY A 27 18.04 -18.27 26.09
C GLY A 27 18.03 -17.32 27.28
N PHE A 28 19.13 -16.60 27.46
CA PHE A 28 19.32 -15.62 28.49
C PHE A 28 19.92 -14.35 27.88
N VAL A 29 19.28 -13.21 28.12
CA VAL A 29 19.80 -11.90 27.71
C VAL A 29 19.89 -11.02 28.95
N LEU A 30 21.08 -10.53 29.25
CA LEU A 30 21.33 -9.59 30.35
C LEU A 30 21.91 -8.32 29.78
N GLY A 31 21.30 -7.18 30.05
CA GLY A 31 21.82 -5.90 29.58
C GLY A 31 21.32 -4.74 30.41
N ARG A 32 21.89 -3.57 30.14
CA ARG A 32 21.45 -2.29 30.71
C ARG A 32 20.80 -1.47 29.60
N TYR A 33 19.63 -0.92 29.87
CA TYR A 33 18.83 -0.24 28.87
C TYR A 33 18.50 1.17 29.35
N LEU A 34 18.60 2.13 28.44
CA LEU A 34 18.09 3.47 28.62
C LEU A 34 17.07 3.75 27.52
N ALA A 35 15.81 3.90 27.91
CA ALA A 35 14.69 3.95 26.98
C ALA A 35 13.50 4.74 27.53
N GLU A 36 12.50 4.97 26.67
CA GLU A 36 11.24 5.61 27.04
C GLU A 36 10.49 4.76 28.08
N THR A 37 10.02 5.42 29.13
CA THR A 37 9.26 4.75 30.19
C THR A 37 7.89 4.30 29.68
N ASN A 38 7.38 3.19 30.22
CA ASN A 38 6.02 2.74 29.92
C ASN A 38 5.02 3.69 30.59
N PRO A 39 4.23 4.51 29.86
CA PRO A 39 3.31 5.48 30.46
C PRO A 39 2.10 4.82 31.15
N LEU A 40 1.84 3.54 30.83
CA LEU A 40 0.77 2.75 31.43
C LEU A 40 1.16 2.16 32.78
N ASN A 41 2.45 2.10 33.08
CA ASN A 41 2.93 1.68 34.39
C ASN A 41 2.88 2.88 35.37
N ARG A 42 2.38 2.65 36.59
CA ARG A 42 2.21 3.70 37.59
C ARG A 42 3.53 4.04 38.29
N SER A 43 4.42 3.07 38.48
CA SER A 43 5.74 3.22 39.11
C SER A 43 6.71 4.07 38.27
N THR A 44 6.61 3.96 36.95
CA THR A 44 7.51 4.61 35.98
C THR A 44 7.28 6.10 35.83
N ARG A 45 6.12 6.61 36.27
CA ARG A 45 5.82 8.05 36.24
C ARG A 45 6.80 8.86 37.11
N ALA A 46 7.33 8.25 38.18
CA ALA A 46 8.32 8.86 39.05
C ALA A 46 9.73 8.90 38.43
N LEU A 47 10.02 8.03 37.46
CA LEU A 47 11.32 7.94 36.78
C LEU A 47 11.46 8.96 35.64
N GLY A 48 10.38 9.66 35.27
CA GLY A 48 10.35 10.61 34.16
C GLY A 48 10.10 9.94 32.80
N PRO A 49 10.24 10.67 31.69
CA PRO A 49 9.94 10.16 30.34
C PRO A 49 10.96 9.13 29.83
N TYR A 50 12.12 9.04 30.46
CA TYR A 50 13.18 8.08 30.15
C TYR A 50 13.73 7.51 31.44
N ALA A 51 13.90 6.19 31.49
CA ALA A 51 14.50 5.51 32.62
C ALA A 51 15.70 4.69 32.16
N GLU A 52 16.55 4.39 33.12
CA GLU A 52 17.66 3.45 32.96
C GLU A 52 17.44 2.26 33.91
N ALA A 53 17.51 1.04 33.38
CA ALA A 53 17.36 -0.17 34.17
C ALA A 53 18.21 -1.30 33.61
N GLY A 54 18.72 -2.16 34.50
CA GLY A 54 19.18 -3.48 34.13
C GLY A 54 17.98 -4.37 33.82
N ARG A 55 18.07 -5.18 32.77
CA ARG A 55 17.07 -6.18 32.39
C ARG A 55 17.74 -7.52 32.21
N ALA A 56 17.17 -8.54 32.85
CA ALA A 56 17.41 -9.94 32.55
C ALA A 56 16.18 -10.52 31.85
N LEU A 57 16.35 -11.08 30.65
CA LEU A 57 15.36 -11.85 29.93
C LEU A 57 15.75 -13.32 29.99
N LEU A 58 14.94 -14.12 30.69
CA LEU A 58 15.01 -15.57 30.65
C LEU A 58 13.96 -16.08 29.66
N SER A 59 14.36 -16.97 28.77
CA SER A 59 13.44 -17.63 27.86
C SER A 59 13.74 -19.12 27.76
N HIS A 60 12.71 -19.94 27.67
CA HIS A 60 12.85 -21.33 27.28
C HIS A 60 11.64 -21.80 26.48
N SER A 61 11.89 -22.74 25.57
CA SER A 61 10.86 -23.46 24.84
C SER A 61 11.13 -24.96 24.97
N GLU A 62 10.14 -25.66 25.48
CA GLU A 62 10.10 -27.11 25.62
C GLU A 62 9.05 -27.66 24.65
N SER A 63 9.36 -28.76 24.00
CA SER A 63 8.38 -29.51 23.23
C SER A 63 8.57 -31.00 23.42
N LEU A 64 7.46 -31.72 23.50
CA LEU A 64 7.40 -33.17 23.63
C LEU A 64 6.40 -33.69 22.60
N SER A 65 6.85 -34.62 21.74
CA SER A 65 5.97 -35.27 20.77
C SER A 65 6.14 -36.78 20.86
N LEU A 66 5.11 -37.46 21.32
CA LEU A 66 5.09 -38.89 21.60
C LEU A 66 3.99 -39.59 20.83
N SER A 67 4.23 -40.85 20.51
CA SER A 67 3.20 -41.81 20.08
C SER A 67 3.15 -42.96 21.09
N PRO A 68 2.46 -42.77 22.24
CA PRO A 68 2.58 -43.68 23.37
C PRO A 68 2.03 -45.08 23.09
N TRP A 69 1.08 -45.21 22.16
CA TRP A 69 0.60 -46.47 21.59
C TRP A 69 0.04 -46.24 20.18
N PRO A 70 -0.27 -47.31 19.39
CA PRO A 70 -0.78 -47.16 18.03
C PRO A 70 -2.02 -46.27 17.94
N GLY A 71 -1.97 -45.27 17.05
CA GLY A 71 -3.03 -44.29 16.86
C GLY A 71 -3.12 -43.22 17.95
N ALA A 72 -2.32 -43.27 19.02
CA ALA A 72 -2.23 -42.19 19.98
C ALA A 72 -1.09 -41.23 19.63
N THR A 73 -1.36 -39.94 19.76
CA THR A 73 -0.36 -38.87 19.68
C THR A 73 -0.52 -37.96 20.87
N PHE A 74 0.54 -37.80 21.65
CA PHE A 74 0.62 -36.82 22.72
C PHE A 74 1.60 -35.73 22.31
N ARG A 75 1.16 -34.47 22.38
CA ARG A 75 1.99 -33.29 22.13
C ARG A 75 1.91 -32.37 23.33
N ALA A 76 3.04 -31.88 23.81
CA ALA A 76 3.09 -30.83 24.81
C ALA A 76 4.10 -29.78 24.42
N GLU A 77 3.77 -28.52 24.60
CA GLU A 77 4.65 -27.38 24.37
C GLU A 77 4.59 -26.44 25.57
N ASN A 78 5.74 -25.93 25.97
CA ASN A 78 5.84 -24.96 27.04
C ASN A 78 6.82 -23.87 26.62
N ARG A 79 6.35 -22.63 26.51
CA ARG A 79 7.15 -21.47 26.14
C ARG A 79 7.03 -20.45 27.24
N PHE A 80 8.18 -20.05 27.78
CA PHE A 80 8.27 -19.06 28.83
C PHE A 80 9.20 -17.93 28.42
N ARG A 81 8.83 -16.71 28.78
CA ARG A 81 9.66 -15.50 28.71
C ARG A 81 9.43 -14.70 29.98
N GLY A 82 10.46 -14.57 30.80
CA GLY A 82 10.47 -13.74 32.01
C GLY A 82 11.41 -12.56 31.81
N PHE A 83 10.87 -11.35 31.91
CA PHE A 83 11.60 -10.10 31.91
C PHE A 83 11.70 -9.63 33.37
N TYR A 84 12.92 -9.42 33.86
CA TYR A 84 13.18 -9.01 35.22
C TYR A 84 13.99 -7.73 35.20
N TYR A 85 13.55 -6.72 35.94
CA TYR A 85 14.16 -5.40 35.94
C TYR A 85 14.77 -5.07 37.29
N THR A 86 15.76 -4.17 37.28
CA THR A 86 16.36 -3.64 38.51
C THR A 86 15.51 -2.55 39.16
N THR A 87 14.52 -2.01 38.44
CA THR A 87 13.54 -1.04 38.92
C THR A 87 12.55 -1.68 39.89
N GLN A 88 11.91 -0.83 40.70
CA GLN A 88 11.00 -1.26 41.76
C GLN A 88 9.63 -0.61 41.60
N ASN A 89 8.61 -1.36 41.96
CA ASN A 89 7.25 -0.91 42.14
C ASN A 89 7.13 -0.07 43.43
N PRO A 90 6.03 0.68 43.61
CA PRO A 90 5.86 1.56 44.76
C PRO A 90 5.78 0.81 46.10
N ASP A 91 5.48 -0.48 46.06
CA ASP A 91 5.46 -1.42 47.18
C ASP A 91 6.86 -1.99 47.53
N GLY A 92 7.89 -1.66 46.74
CA GLY A 92 9.27 -2.12 46.92
C GLY A 92 9.60 -3.44 46.21
N GLU A 93 8.64 -4.09 45.56
CA GLU A 93 8.91 -5.29 44.76
C GLU A 93 9.64 -4.92 43.46
N ARG A 94 10.53 -5.80 42.98
CA ARG A 94 11.20 -5.57 41.69
C ARG A 94 10.22 -5.79 40.54
N GLU A 95 10.26 -4.89 39.57
CA GLU A 95 9.45 -5.01 38.36
C GLU A 95 9.80 -6.29 37.60
N ARG A 96 8.78 -7.05 37.26
CA ARG A 96 8.89 -8.24 36.41
C ARG A 96 7.70 -8.30 35.46
N GLN A 97 7.92 -8.87 34.29
CA GLN A 97 6.88 -9.21 33.33
C GLN A 97 7.09 -10.65 32.87
N VAL A 98 6.01 -11.40 32.73
CA VAL A 98 6.04 -12.80 32.32
C VAL A 98 5.10 -13.00 31.13
N ASP A 99 5.56 -13.73 30.12
CA ASP A 99 4.79 -14.24 28.99
C ASP A 99 5.00 -15.75 28.91
N TRP A 100 3.98 -16.50 29.28
CA TRP A 100 4.05 -17.93 29.49
C TRP A 100 2.87 -18.63 28.80
N THR A 101 3.17 -19.53 27.87
CA THR A 101 2.18 -20.39 27.22
C THR A 101 2.52 -21.85 27.40
N THR A 102 1.56 -22.64 27.85
CA THR A 102 1.65 -24.09 27.97
C THR A 102 0.49 -24.72 27.22
N SER A 103 0.77 -25.69 26.37
CA SER A 103 -0.25 -26.49 25.68
C SER A 103 0.08 -27.97 25.83
N ALA A 104 -0.95 -28.80 25.94
CA ALA A 104 -0.83 -30.24 25.86
C ALA A 104 -2.05 -30.80 25.14
N SER A 105 -1.87 -31.77 24.25
CA SER A 105 -2.97 -32.50 23.64
C SER A 105 -2.66 -33.99 23.56
N LEU A 106 -3.66 -34.80 23.92
CA LEU A 106 -3.66 -36.24 23.73
C LEU A 106 -4.76 -36.57 22.73
N ARG A 107 -4.38 -37.07 21.56
CA ARG A 107 -5.31 -37.51 20.51
C ARG A 107 -5.20 -39.01 20.31
N GLN A 108 -6.34 -39.69 20.27
CA GLN A 108 -6.48 -41.07 19.86
C GLN A 108 -7.21 -41.13 18.52
N SER A 109 -6.62 -41.76 17.51
CA SER A 109 -7.28 -42.12 16.25
C SER A 109 -7.66 -43.60 16.24
N LEU A 110 -8.90 -43.91 15.85
CA LEU A 110 -9.49 -45.25 15.74
C LEU A 110 -10.15 -45.36 14.36
N GLY A 111 -9.33 -45.55 13.32
CA GLY A 111 -9.79 -45.51 11.93
C GLY A 111 -10.32 -44.11 11.58
N GLY A 112 -11.60 -44.03 11.19
CA GLY A 112 -12.27 -42.76 10.89
C GLY A 112 -12.58 -41.90 12.13
N PHE A 113 -12.59 -42.47 13.34
CA PHE A 113 -12.90 -41.71 14.55
C PHE A 113 -11.65 -41.15 15.22
N SER A 114 -11.76 -40.01 15.88
CA SER A 114 -10.74 -39.53 16.80
C SER A 114 -11.30 -38.82 18.01
N VAL A 115 -10.62 -38.97 19.15
CA VAL A 115 -10.90 -38.25 20.39
C VAL A 115 -9.65 -37.47 20.76
N GLU A 116 -9.80 -36.19 21.09
CA GLU A 116 -8.70 -35.32 21.51
C GLU A 116 -9.06 -34.60 22.81
N VAL A 117 -8.19 -34.72 23.81
CA VAL A 117 -8.23 -33.91 25.03
C VAL A 117 -7.10 -32.90 24.93
N GLY A 118 -7.45 -31.62 25.06
CA GLY A 118 -6.51 -30.51 24.97
C GLY A 118 -6.49 -29.69 26.25
N TYR A 119 -5.31 -29.21 26.61
CA TYR A 119 -5.05 -28.25 27.68
C TYR A 119 -4.30 -27.07 27.08
N ALA A 120 -4.73 -25.85 27.39
CA ALA A 120 -4.05 -24.64 26.97
C ALA A 120 -4.08 -23.61 28.09
N ARG A 121 -2.91 -23.07 28.42
CA ARG A 121 -2.72 -21.98 29.37
C ARG A 121 -1.88 -20.90 28.73
N SER A 122 -2.29 -19.65 28.85
CA SER A 122 -1.55 -18.47 28.42
C SER A 122 -1.68 -17.41 29.51
N VAL A 123 -0.54 -16.98 30.03
CA VAL A 123 -0.42 -15.98 31.09
C VAL A 123 0.57 -14.91 30.63
N GLN A 124 0.10 -13.68 30.58
CA GLN A 124 0.87 -12.46 30.42
C GLN A 124 0.54 -11.57 31.62
N GLU A 125 1.51 -11.42 32.51
CA GLU A 125 1.34 -10.71 33.78
C GLU A 125 2.56 -9.85 34.10
N GLY A 126 2.39 -8.97 35.09
CA GLY A 126 3.45 -8.10 35.59
C GLY A 126 3.57 -6.77 34.85
N GLU A 127 4.64 -6.05 35.17
CA GLU A 127 4.89 -4.67 34.78
C GLU A 127 6.31 -4.52 34.24
N THR A 128 6.52 -3.49 33.43
CA THR A 128 7.83 -3.17 32.84
C THR A 128 8.10 -1.67 32.97
N PRO A 129 9.37 -1.28 33.21
CA PRO A 129 9.75 0.11 33.21
C PRO A 129 9.67 0.71 31.80
N PHE A 130 9.76 -0.11 30.75
CA PHE A 130 10.00 0.34 29.39
C PHE A 130 8.81 0.15 28.46
N ARG A 131 8.58 1.13 27.60
CA ARG A 131 7.51 1.08 26.60
C ARG A 131 7.68 -0.04 25.57
N PHE A 132 8.93 -0.39 25.23
CA PHE A 132 9.22 -1.35 24.16
C PHE A 132 9.00 -2.83 24.55
N ASP A 133 9.01 -3.13 25.85
CA ASP A 133 8.76 -4.48 26.38
C ASP A 133 7.31 -4.65 26.85
N ALA A 134 6.47 -3.61 26.78
CA ALA A 134 5.11 -3.64 27.32
C ALA A 134 4.20 -4.65 26.59
N LEU A 135 3.79 -5.69 27.31
CA LEU A 135 2.79 -6.66 26.87
C LEU A 135 1.42 -6.36 27.50
N PRO A 136 0.30 -6.62 26.78
CA PRO A 136 -1.02 -6.56 27.37
C PRO A 136 -1.17 -7.67 28.42
N GLN A 137 -1.91 -7.40 29.50
CA GLN A 137 -2.24 -8.44 30.45
C GLN A 137 -3.24 -9.42 29.82
N ARG A 138 -2.93 -10.70 29.91
CA ARG A 138 -3.77 -11.78 29.38
C ARG A 138 -3.67 -12.97 30.30
N ARG A 139 -4.81 -13.53 30.69
CA ARG A 139 -4.84 -14.80 31.41
C ARG A 139 -5.94 -15.66 30.83
N SER A 140 -5.57 -16.80 30.28
CA SER A 140 -6.51 -17.78 29.74
C SER A 140 -6.06 -19.16 30.09
N HIS A 141 -6.99 -19.98 30.55
CA HIS A 141 -6.72 -21.34 30.99
C HIS A 141 -7.90 -22.19 30.55
N GLN A 142 -7.68 -23.17 29.70
CA GLN A 142 -8.74 -23.90 29.02
C GLN A 142 -8.41 -25.38 28.97
N ALA A 143 -9.42 -26.20 29.27
CA ALA A 143 -9.44 -27.62 28.96
C ALA A 143 -10.47 -27.85 27.85
N THR A 144 -10.14 -28.66 26.86
CA THR A 144 -11.00 -28.94 25.70
C THR A 144 -11.10 -30.43 25.45
N LEU A 145 -12.25 -30.84 24.94
CA LEU A 145 -12.53 -32.19 24.46
C LEU A 145 -13.09 -32.07 23.05
N ALA A 146 -12.47 -32.76 22.10
CA ALA A 146 -12.93 -32.84 20.72
C ALA A 146 -13.17 -34.29 20.31
N LEU A 147 -14.29 -34.53 19.65
CA LEU A 147 -14.63 -35.76 18.96
C LEU A 147 -14.65 -35.47 17.47
N GLY A 148 -14.03 -36.32 16.69
CA GLY A 148 -13.98 -36.22 15.23
C GLY A 148 -14.36 -37.54 14.59
N PHE A 149 -15.02 -37.46 13.45
CA PHE A 149 -15.19 -38.57 12.52
C PHE A 149 -14.81 -38.08 11.13
N GLN A 150 -14.00 -38.83 10.39
CA GLN A 150 -13.55 -38.46 9.05
C GLN A 150 -13.52 -39.71 8.17
N GLU A 151 -14.44 -39.77 7.23
CA GLU A 151 -14.52 -40.80 6.19
C GLU A 151 -15.06 -40.12 4.93
N ARG A 152 -14.21 -39.97 3.90
CA ARG A 152 -14.59 -39.21 2.70
C ARG A 152 -15.90 -39.73 2.10
N PRO A 153 -16.85 -38.85 1.74
CA PRO A 153 -16.74 -37.38 1.71
C PRO A 153 -17.12 -36.66 3.03
N LEU A 154 -17.45 -37.39 4.10
CA LEU A 154 -17.99 -36.84 5.33
C LEU A 154 -16.91 -36.60 6.40
N SER A 155 -17.03 -35.47 7.10
CA SER A 155 -16.29 -35.14 8.31
C SER A 155 -17.25 -34.55 9.34
N LEU A 156 -17.21 -35.05 10.55
CA LEU A 156 -17.98 -34.54 11.69
C LEU A 156 -16.99 -34.11 12.76
N SER A 157 -17.24 -32.97 13.41
CA SER A 157 -16.49 -32.57 14.59
C SER A 157 -17.44 -32.07 15.66
N LEU A 158 -17.12 -32.39 16.91
CA LEU A 158 -17.79 -31.89 18.09
C LEU A 158 -16.72 -31.45 19.07
N LYS A 159 -16.75 -30.20 19.50
CA LYS A 159 -15.76 -29.63 20.42
C LYS A 159 -16.48 -28.98 21.59
N ALA A 160 -16.04 -29.30 22.79
CA ALA A 160 -16.46 -28.65 24.03
C ALA A 160 -15.23 -28.30 24.86
N GLY A 161 -15.43 -27.55 25.93
CA GLY A 161 -14.36 -27.29 26.87
C GLY A 161 -14.82 -26.52 28.09
N ARG A 162 -13.88 -26.13 28.93
CA ARG A 162 -14.09 -25.34 30.12
C ARG A 162 -12.99 -24.28 30.22
N ASN A 163 -13.39 -23.03 30.41
CA ASN A 163 -12.50 -21.99 30.88
C ASN A 163 -12.26 -22.23 32.38
N LEU A 164 -11.02 -22.55 32.71
CA LEU A 164 -10.59 -22.87 34.08
C LEU A 164 -10.31 -21.61 34.91
N GLU A 165 -10.16 -20.43 34.30
CA GLU A 165 -10.05 -19.16 35.06
C GLU A 165 -11.41 -18.67 35.52
N GLU A 166 -12.41 -18.73 34.65
CA GLU A 166 -13.77 -18.26 34.94
C GLU A 166 -14.66 -19.37 35.51
N GLU A 167 -14.15 -20.60 35.54
CA GLU A 167 -14.86 -21.84 35.88
C GLU A 167 -16.06 -22.19 34.98
N ARG A 168 -16.20 -21.52 33.84
CA ARG A 168 -17.34 -21.64 32.92
C ARG A 168 -17.11 -22.61 31.77
N TYR A 169 -18.17 -23.26 31.31
CA TYR A 169 -18.10 -24.07 30.09
C TYR A 169 -17.90 -23.20 28.84
N LEU A 170 -17.01 -23.64 27.96
CA LEU A 170 -16.93 -23.09 26.60
C LEU A 170 -18.14 -23.59 25.80
N PRO A 171 -18.60 -22.83 24.79
CA PRO A 171 -19.68 -23.28 23.92
C PRO A 171 -19.37 -24.63 23.27
N LEU A 172 -20.40 -25.46 23.16
CA LEU A 172 -20.37 -26.67 22.36
C LEU A 172 -20.40 -26.28 20.87
N GLU A 173 -19.36 -26.64 20.15
CA GLU A 173 -19.22 -26.41 18.71
C GLU A 173 -19.41 -27.74 17.97
N ALA A 174 -20.42 -27.83 17.12
CA ALA A 174 -20.64 -28.96 16.22
C ALA A 174 -20.40 -28.52 14.77
N GLN A 175 -19.69 -29.33 14.00
CA GLN A 175 -19.47 -29.11 12.58
C GLN A 175 -19.73 -30.39 11.79
N VAL A 176 -20.46 -30.25 10.69
CA VAL A 176 -20.64 -31.27 9.65
C VAL A 176 -20.03 -30.71 8.37
N LEU A 177 -19.13 -31.45 7.76
CA LEU A 177 -18.50 -31.12 6.48
C LEU A 177 -18.71 -32.30 5.54
N LEU A 178 -19.42 -32.09 4.44
CA LEU A 178 -19.54 -33.03 3.34
C LEU A 178 -18.77 -32.46 2.15
N GLN A 179 -17.65 -33.06 1.78
CA GLN A 179 -16.76 -32.53 0.75
C GLN A 179 -16.18 -33.65 -0.12
N ASP A 180 -16.25 -33.43 -1.43
CA ASP A 180 -15.63 -34.27 -2.45
C ASP A 180 -15.12 -33.41 -3.62
N GLN A 181 -14.69 -34.04 -4.71
CA GLN A 181 -14.32 -33.34 -5.94
C GLN A 181 -15.51 -32.54 -6.49
N GLY A 182 -15.38 -31.21 -6.48
CA GLY A 182 -16.34 -30.30 -7.09
C GLY A 182 -17.51 -29.88 -6.19
N TYR A 183 -17.62 -30.34 -4.94
CA TYR A 183 -18.62 -29.81 -4.01
C TYR A 183 -18.17 -29.84 -2.54
N SER A 184 -18.75 -28.93 -1.75
CA SER A 184 -18.55 -28.83 -0.30
C SER A 184 -19.80 -28.29 0.37
N LEU A 185 -20.21 -28.89 1.49
CA LEU A 185 -21.29 -28.40 2.35
C LEU A 185 -20.79 -28.43 3.79
N THR A 186 -20.76 -27.27 4.44
CA THR A 186 -20.37 -27.11 5.83
C THR A 186 -21.54 -26.58 6.63
N VAL A 187 -21.91 -27.28 7.70
CA VAL A 187 -22.88 -26.82 8.69
C VAL A 187 -22.17 -26.71 10.03
N GLY A 188 -22.14 -25.52 10.61
CA GLY A 188 -21.60 -25.26 11.93
C GLY A 188 -22.71 -24.82 12.89
N HIS A 189 -22.71 -25.32 14.11
CA HIS A 189 -23.62 -24.91 15.16
C HIS A 189 -22.86 -24.69 16.46
N LYS A 190 -23.10 -23.55 17.12
CA LYS A 190 -22.54 -23.24 18.44
C LYS A 190 -23.66 -23.08 19.44
N ARG A 191 -23.52 -23.72 20.60
CA ARG A 191 -24.49 -23.70 21.69
C ARG A 191 -23.79 -23.42 23.02
N GLY A 192 -24.28 -22.43 23.76
CA GLY A 192 -23.88 -22.19 25.15
C GLY A 192 -24.37 -23.28 26.08
N LEU A 193 -23.55 -23.61 27.07
CA LEU A 193 -23.81 -24.71 28.00
C LEU A 193 -24.29 -24.22 29.37
N GLU A 194 -24.33 -22.90 29.61
CA GLU A 194 -24.70 -22.29 30.90
C GLU A 194 -26.00 -21.47 30.81
N GLY A 195 -26.94 -21.96 30.00
CA GLY A 195 -28.27 -21.34 29.86
C GLY A 195 -28.37 -20.30 28.74
N GLU A 196 -27.30 -20.02 28.00
CA GLU A 196 -27.34 -19.09 26.86
C GLU A 196 -28.11 -19.68 25.66
N GLY A 197 -28.23 -21.01 25.59
CA GLY A 197 -28.90 -21.71 24.50
C GLY A 197 -28.09 -21.67 23.19
N PRO A 198 -28.75 -21.76 22.02
CA PRO A 198 -28.08 -21.61 20.72
C PRO A 198 -27.41 -20.22 20.61
N LEU A 199 -26.17 -20.18 20.11
CA LEU A 199 -25.43 -18.94 19.91
C LEU A 199 -25.35 -18.59 18.43
N GLU A 200 -24.97 -19.56 17.59
CA GLU A 200 -24.71 -19.34 16.18
C GLU A 200 -25.04 -20.58 15.36
N THR A 201 -25.56 -20.38 14.15
CA THR A 201 -25.63 -21.43 13.12
C THR A 201 -25.11 -20.90 11.81
N ARG A 202 -24.21 -21.64 11.17
CA ARG A 202 -23.56 -21.27 9.92
C ARG A 202 -23.74 -22.37 8.90
N LEU A 203 -24.05 -21.98 7.67
CA LEU A 203 -24.19 -22.85 6.52
C LEU A 203 -23.31 -22.30 5.40
N GLU A 204 -22.47 -23.15 4.83
CA GLU A 204 -21.71 -22.84 3.63
C GLU A 204 -21.88 -23.96 2.62
N ALA A 205 -22.21 -23.62 1.39
CA ALA A 205 -22.28 -24.55 0.27
C ALA A 205 -21.35 -24.07 -0.83
N GLY A 206 -20.68 -25.00 -1.49
CA GLY A 206 -19.78 -24.79 -2.61
C GLY A 206 -20.03 -25.86 -3.66
N PHE A 207 -20.10 -25.47 -4.91
CA PHE A 207 -20.22 -26.35 -6.07
C PHE A 207 -19.31 -25.83 -7.17
N THR A 208 -18.16 -26.47 -7.36
CA THR A 208 -17.05 -25.98 -8.19
C THR A 208 -16.62 -26.98 -9.28
N PRO A 209 -17.53 -27.51 -10.12
CA PRO A 209 -17.11 -28.28 -11.28
C PRO A 209 -16.53 -27.35 -12.34
N TYR A 210 -15.29 -27.58 -12.80
CA TYR A 210 -14.71 -26.77 -13.88
C TYR A 210 -15.64 -26.77 -15.12
N PRO A 211 -15.92 -25.60 -15.74
CA PRO A 211 -15.38 -24.26 -15.47
C PRO A 211 -16.19 -23.40 -14.49
N LEU A 212 -17.25 -23.94 -13.87
CA LEU A 212 -18.18 -23.24 -12.99
C LEU A 212 -17.74 -23.30 -11.50
N SER A 213 -18.05 -22.24 -10.74
CA SER A 213 -17.91 -22.20 -9.30
C SER A 213 -19.07 -21.44 -8.68
N LEU A 214 -19.89 -22.10 -7.87
CA LEU A 214 -20.95 -21.50 -7.08
C LEU A 214 -20.61 -21.62 -5.60
N LYS A 215 -20.82 -20.55 -4.83
CA LYS A 215 -20.72 -20.57 -3.38
C LYS A 215 -21.90 -19.82 -2.77
N ALA A 216 -22.41 -20.35 -1.65
CA ALA A 216 -23.41 -19.70 -0.84
C ALA A 216 -22.99 -19.78 0.62
N SER A 217 -23.13 -18.68 1.37
CA SER A 217 -22.89 -18.71 2.82
C SER A 217 -23.94 -17.92 3.56
N LEU A 218 -24.40 -18.48 4.67
CA LEU A 218 -25.41 -17.92 5.56
C LEU A 218 -24.97 -18.13 7.01
N ARG A 219 -25.20 -17.12 7.86
CA ARG A 219 -25.00 -17.20 9.30
C ARG A 219 -26.21 -16.62 10.01
N PHE A 220 -26.66 -17.29 11.06
CA PHE A 220 -27.73 -16.85 11.94
C PHE A 220 -27.17 -16.66 13.35
N ASP A 221 -27.28 -15.43 13.85
CA ASP A 221 -26.95 -15.04 15.21
C ASP A 221 -28.20 -15.23 16.07
N HIS A 222 -28.22 -16.29 16.89
CA HIS A 222 -29.38 -16.65 17.71
C HIS A 222 -29.61 -15.66 18.84
N GLN A 223 -28.56 -14.99 19.34
CA GLN A 223 -28.70 -14.01 20.41
C GLN A 223 -29.43 -12.75 19.94
N LYS A 224 -29.20 -12.36 18.68
CA LYS A 224 -29.87 -11.21 18.07
C LYS A 224 -31.15 -11.58 17.31
N ALA A 225 -31.36 -12.86 17.05
CA ALA A 225 -32.38 -13.37 16.15
C ALA A 225 -32.31 -12.75 14.74
N LEU A 226 -31.08 -12.57 14.23
CA LEU A 226 -30.82 -11.95 12.93
C LEU A 226 -29.90 -12.83 12.07
N PHE A 227 -30.14 -12.79 10.76
CA PHE A 227 -29.21 -13.34 9.78
C PHE A 227 -28.12 -12.33 9.45
N ASP A 228 -26.88 -12.79 9.33
CA ASP A 228 -25.90 -12.04 8.53
C ASP A 228 -26.33 -12.08 7.06
N PRO A 229 -25.92 -11.11 6.24
CA PRO A 229 -26.29 -11.10 4.83
C PRO A 229 -25.90 -12.39 4.12
N LEU A 230 -26.88 -12.99 3.43
CA LEU A 230 -26.68 -14.11 2.52
C LEU A 230 -25.69 -13.69 1.44
N LEU A 231 -24.57 -14.39 1.35
CA LEU A 231 -23.58 -14.19 0.31
C LEU A 231 -23.75 -15.29 -0.75
N LEU A 232 -23.96 -14.87 -1.99
CA LEU A 232 -23.98 -15.74 -3.16
C LEU A 232 -22.85 -15.35 -4.09
N GLN A 233 -22.06 -16.31 -4.54
CA GLN A 233 -20.96 -16.09 -5.47
C GLN A 233 -21.09 -17.10 -6.61
N ALA A 234 -20.95 -16.62 -7.84
CA ALA A 234 -20.86 -17.44 -9.03
C ALA A 234 -19.62 -17.03 -9.82
N GLY A 235 -18.89 -18.00 -10.34
CA GLY A 235 -17.68 -17.83 -11.12
C GLY A 235 -17.72 -18.76 -12.33
N TYR A 236 -17.26 -18.28 -13.47
CA TYR A 236 -17.12 -19.04 -14.69
C TYR A 236 -15.74 -18.77 -15.28
N ALA A 237 -14.92 -19.81 -15.39
CA ALA A 237 -13.60 -19.74 -16.00
C ALA A 237 -13.74 -19.74 -17.53
N LEU A 238 -13.15 -18.73 -18.17
CA LEU A 238 -13.08 -18.62 -19.62
C LEU A 238 -11.65 -18.98 -20.06
N PRO A 239 -11.44 -19.49 -21.29
CA PRO A 239 -10.11 -19.51 -21.89
C PRO A 239 -9.52 -18.08 -21.89
N GLY A 240 -8.43 -17.87 -21.16
CA GLY A 240 -7.81 -16.54 -21.03
C GLY A 240 -8.53 -15.56 -20.11
N GLY A 241 -9.54 -15.97 -19.32
CA GLY A 241 -10.35 -15.03 -18.55
C GLY A 241 -11.23 -15.63 -17.45
N SER A 242 -12.09 -14.77 -16.87
CA SER A 242 -13.09 -15.16 -15.88
C SER A 242 -14.29 -14.21 -15.88
N LEU A 243 -15.44 -14.75 -15.49
CA LEU A 243 -16.66 -14.00 -15.17
C LEU A 243 -17.05 -14.34 -13.74
N ASN A 244 -17.13 -13.35 -12.85
CA ASN A 244 -17.46 -13.51 -11.45
C ASN A 244 -18.65 -12.60 -11.09
N LEU A 245 -19.62 -13.15 -10.38
CA LEU A 245 -20.79 -12.46 -9.85
C LEU A 245 -20.80 -12.69 -8.33
N THR A 246 -20.90 -11.63 -7.55
CA THR A 246 -21.14 -11.69 -6.11
C THR A 246 -22.41 -10.94 -5.80
N HIS A 247 -23.30 -11.51 -5.00
CA HIS A 247 -24.52 -10.88 -4.54
C HIS A 247 -24.64 -11.02 -3.02
N ARG A 248 -24.98 -9.92 -2.35
CA ARG A 248 -25.27 -9.89 -0.92
C ARG A 248 -26.72 -9.50 -0.73
N HIS A 249 -27.43 -10.31 0.05
CA HIS A 249 -28.85 -10.12 0.34
C HIS A 249 -29.10 -10.16 1.85
N ASP A 250 -29.74 -9.14 2.39
CA ASP A 250 -30.20 -9.12 3.77
C ASP A 250 -31.52 -9.89 3.89
N LEU A 251 -31.55 -10.84 4.82
CA LEU A 251 -32.73 -11.67 5.08
C LEU A 251 -33.60 -11.12 6.22
N ASN A 252 -33.28 -9.93 6.75
CA ASN A 252 -33.97 -9.31 7.89
C ASN A 252 -34.88 -8.15 7.47
N GLY A 253 -35.20 -8.05 6.17
CA GLY A 253 -36.18 -7.10 5.63
C GLY A 253 -35.61 -5.95 4.79
N LYS A 254 -34.29 -5.79 4.69
CA LYS A 254 -33.70 -4.79 3.77
C LYS A 254 -33.62 -5.26 2.32
N GLY A 255 -33.65 -6.57 2.08
CA GLY A 255 -33.56 -7.16 0.74
C GLY A 255 -32.15 -7.12 0.15
N ALA A 256 -32.03 -6.86 -1.15
CA ALA A 256 -30.72 -6.81 -1.81
C ALA A 256 -29.83 -5.70 -1.22
N LEU A 257 -28.55 -5.99 -0.98
CA LEU A 257 -27.58 -5.00 -0.48
C LEU A 257 -26.62 -4.58 -1.59
N THR A 258 -25.91 -5.54 -2.18
CA THR A 258 -24.93 -5.28 -3.25
C THR A 258 -24.92 -6.40 -4.28
N THR A 259 -24.66 -6.02 -5.54
CA THR A 259 -24.38 -6.97 -6.62
C THR A 259 -23.14 -6.51 -7.37
N ASP A 260 -22.10 -7.34 -7.39
CA ASP A 260 -20.83 -7.08 -8.04
C ASP A 260 -20.62 -8.07 -9.19
N LEU A 261 -20.35 -7.56 -10.39
CA LEU A 261 -20.01 -8.31 -11.59
C LEU A 261 -18.58 -7.94 -11.98
N THR A 262 -17.75 -8.93 -12.24
CA THR A 262 -16.39 -8.75 -12.76
C THR A 262 -16.16 -9.70 -13.92
N TYR A 263 -15.88 -9.14 -15.08
CA TYR A 263 -15.46 -9.85 -16.27
C TYR A 263 -14.03 -9.43 -16.60
N ALA A 264 -13.19 -10.40 -16.90
CA ALA A 264 -11.83 -10.17 -17.35
C ALA A 264 -11.49 -11.19 -18.43
N LEU A 265 -10.95 -10.74 -19.56
CA LEU A 265 -10.50 -11.58 -20.67
C LEU A 265 -9.16 -11.03 -21.16
N ARG A 266 -8.20 -11.93 -21.42
CA ARG A 266 -6.91 -11.60 -22.01
C ARG A 266 -6.61 -12.56 -23.14
N GLU A 267 -6.33 -11.99 -24.31
CA GLU A 267 -6.00 -12.73 -25.52
C GLU A 267 -4.73 -12.13 -26.14
N GLY A 268 -3.57 -12.69 -25.78
CA GLY A 268 -2.27 -12.20 -26.24
C GLY A 268 -1.97 -10.77 -25.75
N VAL A 269 -1.98 -9.81 -26.67
CA VAL A 269 -1.73 -8.38 -26.41
C VAL A 269 -3.00 -7.58 -26.12
N THR A 270 -4.18 -8.18 -26.28
CA THR A 270 -5.45 -7.55 -25.93
C THR A 270 -5.92 -7.98 -24.56
N ALA A 271 -6.57 -7.07 -23.84
CA ALA A 271 -7.19 -7.37 -22.56
C ALA A 271 -8.46 -6.53 -22.37
N TYR A 272 -9.52 -7.17 -21.89
CA TYR A 272 -10.80 -6.55 -21.60
C TYR A 272 -11.13 -6.77 -20.14
N THR A 273 -11.47 -5.70 -19.44
CA THR A 273 -12.01 -5.77 -18.08
C THR A 273 -13.32 -5.00 -18.02
N LEU A 274 -14.31 -5.59 -17.38
CA LEU A 274 -15.58 -4.93 -17.08
C LEU A 274 -15.96 -5.25 -15.65
N GLN A 275 -16.22 -4.21 -14.87
CA GLN A 275 -16.63 -4.28 -13.48
C GLN A 275 -17.92 -3.50 -13.32
N GLY A 276 -18.91 -4.10 -12.68
CA GLY A 276 -20.16 -3.45 -12.35
C GLY A 276 -20.46 -3.68 -10.89
N ARG A 277 -20.84 -2.63 -10.17
CA ARG A 277 -21.29 -2.69 -8.79
C ARG A 277 -22.59 -1.95 -8.64
N ARG A 278 -23.63 -2.67 -8.25
CA ARG A 278 -24.92 -2.11 -7.84
C ARG A 278 -24.96 -2.09 -6.32
N ASP A 279 -25.05 -0.90 -5.74
CA ASP A 279 -25.39 -0.70 -4.34
C ASP A 279 -26.90 -0.42 -4.24
N TRP A 280 -27.63 -1.33 -3.61
CA TRP A 280 -29.09 -1.25 -3.50
C TRP A 280 -29.54 -0.39 -2.32
N GLU A 281 -28.71 -0.21 -1.29
CA GLU A 281 -29.05 0.63 -0.12
C GLU A 281 -29.00 2.12 -0.49
N VAL A 282 -28.02 2.52 -1.31
CA VAL A 282 -27.85 3.92 -1.76
C VAL A 282 -28.41 4.14 -3.17
N ASP A 283 -28.96 3.10 -3.81
CA ASP A 283 -29.50 3.12 -5.17
C ASP A 283 -28.48 3.63 -6.21
N THR A 284 -27.23 3.15 -6.12
CA THR A 284 -26.15 3.55 -7.05
C THR A 284 -25.67 2.40 -7.92
N LEU A 285 -25.33 2.69 -9.17
CA LEU A 285 -24.72 1.74 -10.11
C LEU A 285 -23.41 2.32 -10.62
N ALA A 286 -22.30 1.69 -10.23
CA ALA A 286 -20.98 1.98 -10.76
C ALA A 286 -20.62 0.96 -11.84
N LEU A 287 -20.20 1.41 -13.01
CA LEU A 287 -19.66 0.57 -14.08
C LEU A 287 -18.27 1.08 -14.45
N GLN A 288 -17.34 0.17 -14.65
CA GLN A 288 -15.99 0.44 -15.11
C GLN A 288 -15.63 -0.57 -16.19
N GLY A 289 -15.16 -0.09 -17.33
CA GLY A 289 -14.66 -0.91 -18.43
C GLY A 289 -13.29 -0.44 -18.87
N GLN A 290 -12.44 -1.38 -19.27
CA GLN A 290 -11.18 -1.10 -19.95
C GLN A 290 -10.97 -2.10 -21.08
N ALA A 291 -10.59 -1.59 -22.25
CA ALA A 291 -10.13 -2.39 -23.37
C ALA A 291 -8.70 -1.95 -23.69
N ILE A 292 -7.74 -2.88 -23.60
CA ILE A 292 -6.35 -2.72 -24.01
C ILE A 292 -6.22 -3.44 -25.35
N LEU A 293 -5.75 -2.72 -26.36
CA LEU A 293 -5.67 -3.14 -27.75
C LEU A 293 -4.24 -2.92 -28.25
N GLY A 294 -3.25 -3.57 -27.59
CA GLY A 294 -1.84 -3.35 -27.87
C GLY A 294 -1.35 -1.99 -27.35
N PRO A 295 -0.93 -1.04 -28.20
CA PRO A 295 -0.48 0.30 -27.77
C PRO A 295 -1.63 1.25 -27.40
N GLU A 296 -2.88 0.85 -27.66
CA GLU A 296 -4.06 1.65 -27.38
C GLU A 296 -4.81 1.12 -26.17
N SER A 297 -5.42 2.00 -25.37
CA SER A 297 -6.37 1.59 -24.35
C SER A 297 -7.53 2.55 -24.23
N LEU A 298 -8.74 2.01 -24.22
CA LEU A 298 -9.99 2.70 -23.94
C LEU A 298 -10.43 2.39 -22.53
N SER A 299 -10.95 3.38 -21.81
CA SER A 299 -11.53 3.18 -20.49
C SER A 299 -12.82 3.97 -20.35
N LEU A 300 -13.78 3.38 -19.64
CA LEU A 300 -15.05 3.99 -19.30
C LEU A 300 -15.25 3.80 -17.81
N ARG A 301 -15.60 4.87 -17.09
CA ARG A 301 -16.09 4.81 -15.72
C ARG A 301 -17.38 5.61 -15.66
N THR A 302 -18.45 5.00 -15.16
CA THR A 302 -19.73 5.67 -14.98
C THR A 302 -20.29 5.35 -13.62
N THR A 303 -20.89 6.33 -12.98
CA THR A 303 -21.61 6.17 -11.71
C THR A 303 -22.99 6.79 -11.87
N LEU A 304 -24.02 5.97 -11.82
CA LEU A 304 -25.41 6.40 -11.87
C LEU A 304 -25.97 6.36 -10.46
N ASP A 305 -26.47 7.50 -9.99
CA ASP A 305 -27.32 7.60 -8.80
C ASP A 305 -28.70 8.15 -9.21
N PRO A 306 -29.68 8.27 -8.30
CA PRO A 306 -31.03 8.72 -8.67
C PRO A 306 -31.11 10.15 -9.22
N LYS A 307 -30.06 10.96 -9.04
CA LYS A 307 -30.04 12.39 -9.38
C LYS A 307 -29.06 12.72 -10.51
N ALA A 308 -28.01 11.92 -10.69
CA ALA A 308 -26.90 12.25 -11.55
C ALA A 308 -26.23 11.02 -12.18
N LEU A 309 -25.68 11.24 -13.38
CA LEU A 309 -24.75 10.33 -14.04
C LEU A 309 -23.35 10.96 -14.05
N GLY A 310 -22.45 10.43 -13.24
CA GLY A 310 -21.02 10.68 -13.37
C GLY A 310 -20.43 9.86 -14.51
N TYR A 311 -19.54 10.44 -15.31
CA TYR A 311 -18.87 9.75 -16.41
C TYR A 311 -17.40 10.17 -16.51
N ALA A 312 -16.56 9.23 -16.93
CA ALA A 312 -15.18 9.45 -17.35
C ALA A 312 -14.83 8.48 -18.48
N LEU A 313 -14.46 9.04 -19.63
CA LEU A 313 -14.05 8.36 -20.85
C LEU A 313 -12.56 8.63 -21.05
N GLY A 314 -11.74 7.59 -20.99
CA GLY A 314 -10.30 7.68 -21.20
C GLY A 314 -9.88 7.02 -22.51
N TYR A 315 -9.00 7.66 -23.26
CA TYR A 315 -8.29 7.09 -24.40
C TYR A 315 -6.80 7.32 -24.21
N ARG A 316 -6.02 6.25 -24.30
CA ARG A 316 -4.56 6.30 -24.22
C ARG A 316 -3.97 5.62 -25.45
N PHE A 317 -2.93 6.23 -25.99
CA PHE A 317 -2.24 5.76 -27.19
C PHE A 317 -0.72 5.87 -27.00
N GLY A 318 -0.01 4.80 -27.35
CA GLY A 318 1.45 4.71 -27.26
C GLY A 318 1.94 4.09 -25.95
N ALA A 319 3.26 4.06 -25.80
CA ALA A 319 3.91 3.44 -24.64
C ALA A 319 5.23 4.14 -24.31
N VAL A 320 5.58 4.18 -23.03
CA VAL A 320 6.87 4.69 -22.53
C VAL A 320 7.98 3.71 -22.93
N PRO A 321 9.16 4.16 -23.39
CA PRO A 321 9.69 5.55 -23.37
C PRO A 321 9.31 6.43 -24.57
N GLY A 322 8.52 5.91 -25.52
CA GLY A 322 7.98 6.66 -26.65
C GLY A 322 6.89 7.68 -26.25
N PRO A 323 6.28 8.37 -27.23
CA PRO A 323 5.19 9.29 -26.95
C PRO A 323 3.98 8.54 -26.41
N LEU A 324 3.50 8.97 -25.25
CA LEU A 324 2.28 8.51 -24.61
C LEU A 324 1.28 9.65 -24.57
N LEU A 325 0.20 9.50 -25.34
CA LEU A 325 -0.96 10.39 -25.31
C LEU A 325 -2.02 9.81 -24.37
N ASP A 326 -2.61 10.64 -23.53
CA ASP A 326 -3.68 10.33 -22.60
C ASP A 326 -4.77 11.40 -22.71
N LEU A 327 -5.99 11.02 -23.03
CA LEU A 327 -7.15 11.89 -23.14
C LEU A 327 -8.22 11.38 -22.17
N GLU A 328 -8.72 12.25 -21.30
CA GLU A 328 -9.81 11.91 -20.37
C GLU A 328 -10.92 12.97 -20.45
N LEU A 329 -12.07 12.60 -20.97
CA LEU A 329 -13.30 13.37 -20.88
C LEU A 329 -14.06 12.94 -19.62
N SER A 330 -14.25 13.85 -18.67
CA SER A 330 -14.95 13.55 -17.41
C SER A 330 -15.96 14.62 -17.06
N GLY A 331 -17.02 14.23 -16.34
CA GLY A 331 -18.03 15.17 -15.88
C GLY A 331 -19.18 14.48 -15.16
N ARG A 332 -20.24 15.24 -14.92
CA ARG A 332 -21.50 14.73 -14.41
C ARG A 332 -22.67 15.31 -15.20
N TYR A 333 -23.72 14.54 -15.37
CA TYR A 333 -24.98 14.98 -15.93
C TYR A 333 -26.03 15.00 -14.82
N GLN A 334 -26.55 16.18 -14.50
CA GLN A 334 -27.61 16.42 -13.51
C GLN A 334 -28.48 17.56 -14.02
N GLU A 335 -29.59 17.21 -14.68
CA GLU A 335 -30.46 18.14 -15.43
C GLU A 335 -29.71 18.93 -16.52
N GLY A 336 -28.54 18.43 -16.92
CA GLY A 336 -27.60 19.04 -17.86
C GLY A 336 -26.14 18.77 -17.44
N PHE A 337 -25.19 19.10 -18.32
CA PHE A 337 -23.77 18.87 -18.06
C PHE A 337 -23.22 19.82 -16.99
N ARG A 338 -22.46 19.26 -16.04
CA ARG A 338 -21.77 19.98 -14.97
C ARG A 338 -20.39 19.34 -14.71
N ALA A 339 -19.46 20.13 -14.21
CA ALA A 339 -18.05 19.77 -14.01
C ALA A 339 -17.41 18.99 -15.19
N THR A 340 -17.79 19.30 -16.43
CA THR A 340 -17.32 18.66 -17.65
C THR A 340 -15.95 19.22 -18.03
N ASN A 341 -14.97 18.34 -18.15
CA ASN A 341 -13.61 18.70 -18.51
C ASN A 341 -13.01 17.67 -19.47
N LEU A 342 -12.21 18.15 -20.40
CA LEU A 342 -11.32 17.35 -21.22
C LEU A 342 -9.88 17.55 -20.75
N ARG A 343 -9.28 16.49 -20.22
CA ARG A 343 -7.87 16.44 -19.85
C ARG A 343 -7.07 15.83 -20.98
N LEU A 344 -5.93 16.45 -21.27
CA LEU A 344 -4.93 15.97 -22.20
C LEU A 344 -3.61 15.81 -21.46
N GLY A 345 -2.98 14.66 -21.61
CA GLY A 345 -1.63 14.35 -21.15
C GLY A 345 -0.79 13.87 -22.31
N LEU A 346 0.39 14.44 -22.51
CA LEU A 346 1.38 13.98 -23.47
C LEU A 346 2.71 13.81 -22.75
N THR A 347 3.27 12.61 -22.78
CA THR A 347 4.54 12.29 -22.11
C THR A 347 5.49 11.62 -23.08
N GLN A 348 6.75 12.05 -23.08
CA GLN A 348 7.85 11.38 -23.77
C GLN A 348 9.02 11.28 -22.80
N ALA A 349 9.63 10.11 -22.70
CA ALA A 349 10.66 9.82 -21.71
C ALA A 349 11.92 9.24 -22.37
N LEU A 350 12.30 9.78 -23.53
CA LEU A 350 13.58 9.43 -24.16
C LEU A 350 14.72 10.20 -23.47
N PRO A 351 15.92 9.62 -23.33
CA PRO A 351 17.08 10.29 -22.74
C PRO A 351 17.43 11.62 -23.42
N GLU A 352 17.17 11.75 -24.73
CA GLU A 352 17.48 12.93 -25.53
C GLU A 352 16.37 13.99 -25.49
N VAL A 353 15.11 13.57 -25.34
CA VAL A 353 13.92 14.44 -25.37
C VAL A 353 12.91 13.89 -24.36
N GLY A 354 12.94 14.44 -23.16
CA GLY A 354 12.07 14.05 -22.05
C GLY A 354 11.15 15.19 -21.66
N PHE A 355 9.84 15.08 -21.91
CA PHE A 355 8.86 16.09 -21.52
C PHE A 355 7.55 15.49 -21.05
N ARG A 356 6.80 16.30 -20.30
CA ARG A 356 5.42 16.05 -19.91
C ARG A 356 4.61 17.32 -20.07
N LEU A 357 3.53 17.23 -20.84
CA LEU A 357 2.52 18.26 -21.02
C LEU A 357 1.19 17.72 -20.46
N ASN A 358 0.56 18.48 -19.57
CA ASN A 358 -0.82 18.23 -19.15
C ASN A 358 -1.64 19.50 -19.41
N ALA A 359 -2.85 19.37 -19.92
CA ALA A 359 -3.79 20.47 -20.14
C ALA A 359 -5.19 20.05 -19.72
N ASN A 360 -5.94 20.97 -19.13
CA ASN A 360 -7.28 20.71 -18.64
C ASN A 360 -8.23 21.77 -19.20
N LEU A 361 -9.07 21.37 -20.14
CA LEU A 361 -10.04 22.24 -20.80
C LEU A 361 -11.40 22.08 -20.12
N HIS A 362 -11.98 23.20 -19.71
CA HIS A 362 -13.39 23.25 -19.38
C HIS A 362 -14.22 23.14 -20.66
N LEU A 363 -15.28 22.35 -20.60
CA LEU A 363 -16.27 22.26 -21.67
C LEU A 363 -17.59 22.88 -21.19
N PRO A 364 -18.50 23.25 -22.11
CA PRO A 364 -19.72 23.96 -21.75
C PRO A 364 -20.63 23.14 -20.81
N GLU A 365 -21.19 23.82 -19.83
CA GLU A 365 -22.07 23.34 -18.78
C GLU A 365 -23.31 24.22 -18.67
N VAL A 366 -24.29 23.82 -17.84
CA VAL A 366 -25.55 24.58 -17.66
C VAL A 366 -25.30 25.99 -17.11
N GLU A 367 -24.37 26.11 -16.16
CA GLU A 367 -24.06 27.37 -15.45
C GLU A 367 -22.94 28.18 -16.12
N ASP A 368 -22.14 27.55 -16.98
CA ASP A 368 -20.98 28.16 -17.66
C ASP A 368 -20.91 27.63 -19.09
N LYS A 369 -21.25 28.47 -20.07
CA LYS A 369 -21.34 28.06 -21.49
C LYS A 369 -20.02 28.20 -22.23
N ASP A 370 -18.99 28.75 -21.58
CA ASP A 370 -17.75 29.08 -22.25
C ASP A 370 -16.80 27.87 -22.33
N ILE A 371 -15.92 27.88 -23.33
CA ILE A 371 -14.82 26.93 -23.45
C ILE A 371 -13.54 27.65 -23.07
N TYR A 372 -12.81 27.14 -22.07
CA TYR A 372 -11.55 27.74 -21.67
C TYR A 372 -10.57 26.73 -21.06
N LEU A 373 -9.29 27.06 -21.16
CA LEU A 373 -8.22 26.33 -20.48
C LEU A 373 -8.24 26.67 -18.99
N LYS A 374 -8.45 25.68 -18.12
CA LYS A 374 -8.39 25.84 -16.65
C LYS A 374 -6.96 25.91 -16.17
N ASP A 375 -6.16 24.96 -16.62
CA ASP A 375 -4.76 24.85 -16.27
C ASP A 375 -3.99 24.08 -17.36
N ALA A 376 -2.70 24.39 -17.47
CA ALA A 376 -1.78 23.63 -18.31
C ALA A 376 -0.40 23.62 -17.66
N THR A 377 0.29 22.50 -17.72
CA THR A 377 1.65 22.35 -17.20
C THR A 377 2.52 21.67 -18.23
N PHE A 378 3.62 22.31 -18.59
CA PHE A 378 4.72 21.73 -19.33
C PHE A 378 5.92 21.56 -18.38
N SER A 379 6.60 20.43 -18.46
CA SER A 379 7.84 20.19 -17.73
C SER A 379 8.78 19.31 -18.54
N GLY A 380 10.08 19.61 -18.51
CA GLY A 380 11.12 18.82 -19.18
C GLY A 380 11.80 19.59 -20.31
N GLY A 381 12.30 18.86 -21.30
CA GLY A 381 13.02 19.36 -22.46
C GLY A 381 12.39 18.87 -23.77
N MET A 382 12.04 19.81 -24.66
CA MET A 382 11.47 19.53 -25.97
C MET A 382 12.35 20.18 -27.04
N GLU A 383 12.93 19.36 -27.93
CA GLU A 383 13.62 19.85 -29.12
C GLU A 383 12.59 20.18 -30.20
N LEU A 384 12.51 21.47 -30.59
CA LEU A 384 11.59 21.94 -31.62
C LEU A 384 12.15 21.67 -33.03
N TRP A 385 13.45 21.89 -33.22
CA TRP A 385 14.17 21.46 -34.41
C TRP A 385 15.67 21.35 -34.13
N LYS A 386 16.33 20.44 -34.84
CA LYS A 386 17.76 20.16 -34.74
C LYS A 386 18.60 21.25 -35.44
N PRO A 387 19.82 21.53 -34.97
CA PRO A 387 20.74 22.41 -35.67
C PRO A 387 21.17 21.82 -37.02
N VAL A 388 21.22 22.66 -38.05
CA VAL A 388 21.78 22.30 -39.36
C VAL A 388 23.18 22.90 -39.47
N PRO A 389 24.22 22.09 -39.72
CA PRO A 389 25.58 22.59 -39.89
C PRO A 389 25.67 23.48 -41.14
N ALA A 390 26.57 24.47 -41.12
CA ALA A 390 26.93 25.23 -42.31
C ALA A 390 27.55 24.31 -43.38
N ASP A 391 27.28 24.58 -44.66
CA ASP A 391 27.93 23.87 -45.77
C ASP A 391 29.43 24.25 -45.91
N GLU A 392 30.12 23.67 -46.89
CA GLU A 392 31.56 23.95 -47.12
C GLU A 392 31.83 25.44 -47.42
N ALA A 393 30.87 26.12 -48.06
CA ALA A 393 30.92 27.55 -48.38
C ALA A 393 30.57 28.46 -47.18
N GLY A 394 30.03 27.89 -46.09
CA GLY A 394 29.63 28.61 -44.87
C GLY A 394 28.19 29.14 -44.92
N GLU A 395 27.39 28.72 -45.90
CA GLU A 395 26.02 29.13 -46.11
C GLU A 395 25.02 28.08 -45.55
N GLY A 396 23.79 28.50 -45.27
CA GLY A 396 22.69 27.58 -44.89
C GLY A 396 22.61 27.10 -43.43
N ALA A 397 23.40 27.64 -42.50
CA ALA A 397 23.34 27.24 -41.09
C ALA A 397 22.02 27.67 -40.41
N ILE A 398 21.32 26.72 -39.79
CA ILE A 398 20.11 26.97 -39.00
C ILE A 398 20.38 26.55 -37.55
N PRO A 399 20.27 27.44 -36.55
CA PRO A 399 20.41 27.05 -35.16
C PRO A 399 19.27 26.12 -34.77
N GLY A 400 19.57 25.06 -34.01
CA GLY A 400 18.56 24.24 -33.36
C GLY A 400 17.87 25.03 -32.26
N LEU A 401 16.59 24.75 -32.02
CA LEU A 401 15.84 25.35 -30.93
C LEU A 401 15.28 24.25 -30.04
N SER A 402 15.51 24.37 -28.74
CA SER A 402 14.86 23.56 -27.73
C SER A 402 14.23 24.42 -26.64
N LEU A 403 13.18 23.93 -26.01
CA LEU A 403 12.58 24.49 -24.81
C LEU A 403 12.93 23.58 -23.63
N SER A 404 13.27 24.17 -22.49
CA SER A 404 13.54 23.42 -21.27
C SER A 404 12.92 24.08 -20.06
N GLY A 405 12.72 23.32 -18.98
CA GLY A 405 12.24 23.81 -17.68
C GLY A 405 10.78 23.47 -17.42
N SER A 406 10.12 24.28 -16.60
CA SER A 406 8.72 24.09 -16.21
C SER A 406 7.90 25.36 -16.39
N LEU A 407 6.76 25.22 -17.06
CA LEU A 407 5.76 26.27 -17.27
C LEU A 407 4.42 25.76 -16.74
N THR A 408 3.81 26.50 -15.81
CA THR A 408 2.46 26.23 -15.33
C THR A 408 1.57 27.43 -15.59
N TYR A 409 0.47 27.22 -16.30
CA TYR A 409 -0.62 28.14 -16.49
C TYR A 409 -1.79 27.75 -15.60
N THR A 410 -2.43 28.73 -14.97
CA THR A 410 -3.66 28.54 -14.19
C THR A 410 -4.58 29.72 -14.42
N ARG A 411 -5.83 29.48 -14.80
CA ARG A 411 -6.86 30.52 -14.91
C ARG A 411 -7.21 31.06 -13.53
N ARG A 412 -7.29 32.39 -13.41
CA ARG A 412 -7.62 33.12 -12.18
C ARG A 412 -8.67 34.19 -12.46
N PRO A 413 -9.96 33.82 -12.51
CA PRO A 413 -11.01 34.77 -12.88
C PRO A 413 -11.19 35.90 -11.86
N GLN A 414 -10.68 35.76 -10.63
CA GLN A 414 -10.74 36.80 -9.60
C GLN A 414 -9.64 37.87 -9.72
N THR A 415 -8.64 37.67 -10.59
CA THR A 415 -7.56 38.64 -10.80
C THR A 415 -7.81 39.47 -12.06
N PRO A 416 -7.39 40.75 -12.11
CA PRO A 416 -7.58 41.63 -13.27
C PRO A 416 -7.07 41.02 -14.59
N GLU A 417 -5.96 40.29 -14.52
CA GLU A 417 -5.31 39.68 -15.69
C GLU A 417 -5.95 38.35 -16.09
N GLY A 418 -6.80 37.76 -15.24
CA GLY A 418 -7.53 36.53 -15.54
C GLY A 418 -6.72 35.23 -15.49
N TYR A 419 -5.40 35.29 -15.26
CA TYR A 419 -4.51 34.12 -15.25
C TYR A 419 -3.29 34.29 -14.32
N GLY A 420 -2.62 33.17 -14.03
CA GLY A 420 -1.28 33.13 -13.45
C GLY A 420 -0.37 32.19 -14.23
N LEU A 421 0.86 32.61 -14.47
CA LEU A 421 1.93 31.81 -15.06
C LEU A 421 3.04 31.61 -14.03
N ALA A 422 3.51 30.38 -13.85
CA ALA A 422 4.69 30.07 -13.04
C ALA A 422 5.77 29.43 -13.92
N LEU A 423 6.90 30.12 -14.02
CA LEU A 423 8.08 29.70 -14.77
C LEU A 423 9.14 29.22 -13.81
N ARG A 424 9.74 28.06 -14.05
CA ARG A 424 10.84 27.51 -13.25
C ARG A 424 11.93 27.03 -14.19
N SER A 425 13.01 27.80 -14.26
CA SER A 425 14.10 27.61 -15.23
C SER A 425 13.58 27.37 -16.66
N PHE A 426 12.48 28.03 -17.03
CA PHE A 426 11.80 27.80 -18.30
C PHE A 426 12.29 28.76 -19.36
N GLY A 427 12.63 28.24 -20.54
CA GLY A 427 12.92 29.08 -21.70
C GLY A 427 13.60 28.37 -22.86
N PRO A 428 13.85 29.12 -23.94
CA PRO A 428 14.49 28.61 -25.13
C PRO A 428 16.00 28.42 -24.95
N THR A 429 16.54 27.42 -25.64
CA THR A 429 17.96 27.21 -25.89
C THR A 429 18.19 27.11 -27.38
N LEU A 430 18.96 28.05 -27.93
CA LEU A 430 19.45 27.98 -29.30
C LEU A 430 20.77 27.22 -29.32
N THR A 431 20.90 26.27 -30.24
CA THR A 431 22.12 25.47 -30.42
C THR A 431 22.69 25.71 -31.81
N PHE A 432 23.94 26.13 -31.90
CA PHE A 432 24.65 26.29 -33.16
C PHE A 432 25.69 25.18 -33.29
N LEU A 433 25.79 24.59 -34.48
CA LEU A 433 26.77 23.56 -34.79
C LEU A 433 27.83 24.12 -35.74
N GLY A 434 29.07 24.22 -35.26
CA GLY A 434 30.23 24.67 -36.01
C GLY A 434 31.05 23.51 -36.60
N ARG A 435 32.15 23.85 -37.27
CA ARG A 435 33.13 22.88 -37.78
C ARG A 435 33.71 22.04 -36.63
N GLU A 436 34.11 20.79 -36.93
CA GLU A 436 34.71 19.84 -35.96
C GLU A 436 33.81 19.49 -34.75
N ASN A 437 32.48 19.43 -34.93
CA ASN A 437 31.51 19.16 -33.85
C ASN A 437 31.54 20.16 -32.68
N THR A 438 32.01 21.39 -32.90
CA THR A 438 31.92 22.47 -31.90
C THR A 438 30.45 22.89 -31.73
N LYS A 439 29.93 22.87 -30.51
CA LYS A 439 28.54 23.26 -30.21
C LYS A 439 28.51 24.54 -29.39
N LEU A 440 27.67 25.50 -29.77
CA LEU A 440 27.38 26.69 -28.98
C LEU A 440 25.92 26.65 -28.54
N HIS A 441 25.67 26.61 -27.23
CA HIS A 441 24.35 26.67 -26.64
C HIS A 441 24.11 28.04 -26.02
N LEU A 442 23.01 28.70 -26.41
CA LEU A 442 22.54 29.97 -25.86
C LEU A 442 21.17 29.77 -25.24
N ALA A 443 21.09 29.75 -23.92
CA ALA A 443 19.84 29.59 -23.18
C ALA A 443 19.43 30.89 -22.48
N ALA A 444 18.14 31.21 -22.51
CA ALA A 444 17.54 32.30 -21.75
C ALA A 444 16.43 31.72 -20.86
N LEU A 445 16.71 31.52 -19.57
CA LEU A 445 15.83 30.82 -18.65
C LEU A 445 15.17 31.77 -17.64
N LEU A 446 13.87 31.61 -17.42
CA LEU A 446 13.09 32.42 -16.49
C LEU A 446 12.68 31.60 -15.27
N THR A 447 12.80 32.20 -14.08
CA THR A 447 12.31 31.62 -12.82
C THR A 447 11.53 32.68 -12.05
N GLN A 448 10.24 32.81 -12.34
CA GLN A 448 9.36 33.82 -11.75
C GLN A 448 7.88 33.47 -11.91
N ASN A 449 7.01 34.21 -11.23
CA ASN A 449 5.56 34.16 -11.44
C ASN A 449 5.13 35.43 -12.21
N LEU A 450 4.21 35.28 -13.15
CA LEU A 450 3.61 36.37 -13.92
C LEU A 450 2.08 36.32 -13.78
N PRO A 451 1.38 37.46 -13.89
CA PRO A 451 1.91 38.84 -14.01
C PRO A 451 2.37 39.42 -12.66
N GLY A 452 3.21 40.47 -12.68
CA GLY A 452 3.53 41.28 -11.49
C GLY A 452 5.00 41.68 -11.28
N GLU A 453 5.96 40.83 -11.64
CA GLU A 453 7.39 41.14 -11.50
C GLU A 453 8.06 41.38 -12.86
N PRO A 454 9.00 42.35 -12.97
CA PRO A 454 9.86 42.50 -14.15
C PRO A 454 10.58 41.20 -14.50
N LEU A 455 10.84 40.96 -15.79
CA LEU A 455 11.55 39.76 -16.22
C LEU A 455 12.99 39.76 -15.69
N LYS A 456 13.36 38.70 -14.97
CA LYS A 456 14.72 38.48 -14.43
C LYS A 456 15.32 37.22 -15.07
N PRO A 457 15.75 37.31 -16.35
CA PRO A 457 16.29 36.16 -17.07
C PRO A 457 17.66 35.74 -16.52
N ARG A 458 17.91 34.43 -16.59
CA ARG A 458 19.22 33.83 -16.46
C ARG A 458 19.71 33.41 -17.83
N PHE A 459 20.71 34.11 -18.35
CA PHE A 459 21.36 33.77 -19.60
C PHE A 459 22.49 32.78 -19.34
N ILE A 460 22.57 31.74 -20.16
CA ILE A 460 23.64 30.75 -20.11
C ILE A 460 24.18 30.58 -21.53
N LEU A 461 25.48 30.77 -21.68
CA LEU A 461 26.21 30.51 -22.92
C LEU A 461 27.19 29.37 -22.65
N VAL A 462 27.11 28.29 -23.42
CA VAL A 462 28.02 27.15 -23.33
C VAL A 462 28.68 26.95 -24.69
N LEU A 463 30.00 27.03 -24.73
CA LEU A 463 30.80 26.63 -25.88
C LEU A 463 31.43 25.27 -25.56
N ASP A 464 31.00 24.24 -26.27
CA ASP A 464 31.38 22.85 -26.05
C ASP A 464 32.22 22.34 -27.23
N ARG A 465 33.44 21.88 -26.93
CA ARG A 465 34.36 21.21 -27.86
C ARG A 465 34.78 19.88 -27.26
N CYS A 466 35.17 18.93 -28.11
CA CYS A 466 35.45 17.54 -27.73
C CYS A 466 36.37 17.32 -26.51
N CYS A 467 37.25 18.27 -26.16
CA CYS A 467 38.17 18.15 -25.03
C CYS A 467 38.00 19.24 -23.95
N TRP A 468 37.15 20.25 -24.17
CA TRP A 468 36.93 21.35 -23.23
C TRP A 468 35.59 22.05 -23.44
N ALA A 469 35.02 22.59 -22.37
CA ALA A 469 33.81 23.38 -22.44
C ALA A 469 33.94 24.67 -21.61
N MET A 470 33.46 25.78 -22.15
CA MET A 470 33.36 27.06 -21.46
C MET A 470 31.90 27.39 -21.21
N ARG A 471 31.55 27.76 -19.99
CA ARG A 471 30.21 28.19 -19.59
C ARG A 471 30.25 29.60 -19.01
N PHE A 472 29.56 30.52 -19.66
CA PHE A 472 29.25 31.84 -19.13
C PHE A 472 27.80 31.85 -18.63
N THR A 473 27.54 32.46 -17.48
CA THR A 473 26.21 32.59 -16.88
C THR A 473 26.01 34.01 -16.38
N LEU A 474 24.90 34.65 -16.76
CA LEU A 474 24.46 35.94 -16.24
C LEU A 474 23.09 35.74 -15.59
N ASP A 475 23.02 35.90 -14.26
CA ASP A 475 21.80 35.72 -13.48
C ASP A 475 21.28 37.08 -13.00
N ALA A 476 20.27 37.62 -13.70
CA ALA A 476 19.68 38.90 -13.37
C ALA A 476 18.86 38.88 -12.07
N ALA A 477 18.44 37.71 -11.59
CA ALA A 477 17.71 37.59 -10.32
C ALA A 477 18.65 37.71 -9.12
N LYS A 478 19.88 37.19 -9.25
CA LYS A 478 20.91 37.22 -8.20
C LYS A 478 21.96 38.33 -8.38
N GLY A 479 21.89 39.10 -9.46
CA GLY A 479 22.92 40.10 -9.78
C GLY A 479 24.32 39.50 -9.92
N SER A 480 24.44 38.31 -10.54
CA SER A 480 25.72 37.59 -10.59
C SER A 480 26.15 37.16 -12.00
N VAL A 481 27.45 37.15 -12.23
CA VAL A 481 28.11 36.69 -13.45
C VAL A 481 29.05 35.53 -13.09
N GLY A 482 28.91 34.40 -13.76
CA GLY A 482 29.78 33.25 -13.60
C GLY A 482 30.48 32.89 -14.91
N LEU A 483 31.77 32.58 -14.84
CA LEU A 483 32.53 31.97 -15.92
C LEU A 483 33.14 30.67 -15.41
N ALA A 484 32.89 29.56 -16.08
CA ALA A 484 33.46 28.26 -15.77
C ALA A 484 34.13 27.65 -16.99
N PHE A 485 35.27 27.01 -16.80
CA PHE A 485 36.02 26.29 -17.81
C PHE A 485 36.23 24.85 -17.36
N LEU A 486 35.90 23.92 -18.25
CA LEU A 486 35.98 22.48 -18.04
C LEU A 486 37.04 21.94 -18.99
N TYR A 487 38.08 21.30 -18.45
CA TYR A 487 39.15 20.67 -19.23
C TYR A 487 39.60 19.38 -18.52
N GLY A 488 39.63 18.25 -19.23
CA GLY A 488 40.14 16.98 -18.68
C GLY A 488 39.43 16.48 -17.41
N GLY A 489 38.15 16.81 -17.21
CA GLY A 489 37.37 16.41 -16.04
C GLY A 489 37.55 17.30 -14.80
N GLN A 490 38.36 18.36 -14.86
CA GLN A 490 38.51 19.36 -13.81
C GLN A 490 37.75 20.65 -14.17
N ALA A 491 37.11 21.28 -13.19
CA ALA A 491 36.38 22.53 -13.34
C ALA A 491 37.11 23.67 -12.63
N ALA A 492 37.45 24.73 -13.37
CA ALA A 492 37.88 26.01 -12.82
C ALA A 492 36.78 27.05 -13.05
N GLY A 493 36.37 27.78 -12.02
CA GLY A 493 35.26 28.72 -12.06
C GLY A 493 35.59 30.06 -11.41
N LEU A 494 35.03 31.14 -11.96
CA LEU A 494 35.05 32.48 -11.42
C LEU A 494 33.60 32.93 -11.26
N LEU A 495 33.19 33.28 -10.04
CA LEU A 495 31.89 33.86 -9.73
C LEU A 495 32.06 35.30 -9.27
N LEU A 496 31.38 36.22 -9.95
CA LEU A 496 31.27 37.64 -9.61
C LEU A 496 29.85 37.88 -9.12
N SER A 497 29.67 38.32 -7.88
CA SER A 497 28.36 38.76 -7.34
C SER A 497 28.52 40.06 -6.57
N GLU A 498 27.41 40.67 -6.17
CA GLU A 498 27.41 41.88 -5.33
C GLU A 498 28.13 41.68 -3.97
N GLU A 499 28.30 40.43 -3.53
CA GLU A 499 29.06 40.05 -2.32
C GLU A 499 30.59 39.98 -2.56
N GLY A 500 31.07 40.15 -3.79
CA GLY A 500 32.49 40.10 -4.16
C GLY A 500 32.87 39.00 -5.16
N VAL A 501 34.17 38.83 -5.38
CA VAL A 501 34.74 37.84 -6.32
C VAL A 501 35.04 36.53 -5.58
N LYS A 502 34.44 35.42 -6.02
CA LYS A 502 34.70 34.07 -5.51
C LYS A 502 35.37 33.23 -6.61
N LEU A 503 36.61 32.80 -6.37
CA LEU A 503 37.33 31.86 -7.22
C LEU A 503 36.97 30.43 -6.78
N GLY A 504 36.46 29.63 -7.70
CA GLY A 504 36.17 28.21 -7.51
C GLY A 504 37.21 27.34 -8.22
N GLY A 505 37.95 26.53 -7.46
CA GLY A 505 38.89 25.55 -7.99
C GLY A 505 39.53 24.73 -6.85
N GLY A 506 39.01 23.52 -6.62
CA GLY A 506 39.48 22.51 -5.64
C GLY A 506 39.07 22.82 -4.19
N ARG A 507 38.25 22.03 -3.49
CA ARG A 507 37.96 20.59 -3.56
C ARG A 507 36.57 20.22 -4.06
#